data_AF-A0A7S3STP3-F1
#
_entry.id   AF-A0A7S3STP3-F1
#
_cell.length_a   1.000
_cell.length_b   1.000
_cell.length_c   1.000
_cell.angle_alpha   90.00
_cell.angle_beta   90.00
_cell.angle_gamma   90.00
#
_symmetry.space_group_name_H-M   'P 1'
#
loop_
_entity.id
_entity.type
_entity.pdbx_description
1 polymer ?
#
loop_
_entity_poly.entity_id
_entity_poly.type
_entity_poly.pdbx_seq_one_letter_code
_entity_poly.pdbx_strand_id
1 'polypeptide(L)'
;ASAFAKECRFCVTIADPRDEDNPLVAVSEQFGVMTQFRQEEIIGKNCRFLNHGCNLQPDHVADLRRACRTGGAFAALLPNRRKSGDLFLNLVDLRGLTIAQNSLTGEELWLLVGIQAHVSSVKG
;
A
#
# COMPACT_ATOMS: atom_id res chain seq x y z
N ALA A 1 -15.80 11.81 11.99
CA ALA A 1 -14.75 11.82 10.94
C ALA A 1 -14.33 13.26 10.68
N SER A 2 -13.02 13.56 10.71
CA SER A 2 -12.48 14.89 10.36
C SER A 2 -12.88 15.27 8.91
N ALA A 3 -12.88 16.57 8.58
CA ALA A 3 -13.19 17.02 7.21
C ALA A 3 -12.32 16.33 6.16
N PHE A 4 -11.03 16.19 6.46
CA PHE A 4 -10.06 15.43 5.66
C PHE A 4 -10.51 13.98 5.37
N ALA A 5 -10.99 13.27 6.39
CA ALA A 5 -11.42 11.89 6.25
C ALA A 5 -12.72 11.73 5.44
N LYS A 6 -13.54 12.78 5.31
CA LYS A 6 -14.77 12.77 4.50
C LYS A 6 -14.51 13.08 3.03
N GLU A 7 -13.48 13.87 2.75
CA GLU A 7 -13.14 14.31 1.39
C GLU A 7 -12.21 13.31 0.67
N CYS A 8 -11.39 12.57 1.42
CA CYS A 8 -10.52 11.55 0.86
C CYS A 8 -11.25 10.21 0.68
N ARG A 9 -11.20 9.67 -0.53
CA ARG A 9 -11.59 8.28 -0.78
C ARG A 9 -10.42 7.37 -0.45
N PHE A 10 -10.44 6.77 0.72
CA PHE A 10 -9.46 5.76 1.11
C PHE A 10 -9.75 4.43 0.45
N CYS A 11 -8.69 3.72 0.10
CA CYS A 11 -8.73 2.33 -0.31
C CYS A 11 -7.76 1.51 0.53
N VAL A 12 -7.92 0.20 0.50
CA VAL A 12 -7.16 -0.73 1.33
C VAL A 12 -6.54 -1.82 0.46
N THR A 13 -5.32 -2.20 0.80
CA THR A 13 -4.61 -3.34 0.22
C THR A 13 -4.08 -4.23 1.33
N ILE A 14 -4.07 -5.54 1.11
CA ILE A 14 -3.47 -6.52 2.00
C ILE A 14 -2.44 -7.31 1.20
N ALA A 15 -1.21 -7.39 1.71
CA ALA A 15 -0.15 -8.22 1.15
C ALA A 15 0.29 -9.29 2.15
N ASP A 16 0.73 -10.43 1.65
CA ASP A 16 1.30 -11.49 2.47
C ASP A 16 2.84 -11.39 2.45
N PRO A 17 3.49 -11.00 3.56
CA PRO A 17 4.95 -10.88 3.61
C PRO A 17 5.68 -12.22 3.67
N ARG A 18 4.96 -13.35 3.78
CA ARG A 18 5.54 -14.70 3.80
C ARG A 18 5.84 -15.23 2.40
N ASP A 19 5.10 -14.73 1.41
CA ASP A 19 5.30 -15.07 0.02
C ASP A 19 6.42 -14.20 -0.59
N GLU A 20 7.14 -14.77 -1.56
CA GLU A 20 8.19 -14.06 -2.27
C GLU A 20 7.62 -12.76 -2.85
N ASP A 21 8.34 -11.66 -2.60
CA ASP A 21 8.02 -10.36 -3.17
C ASP A 21 6.79 -9.64 -2.57
N ASN A 22 6.21 -10.13 -1.47
CA ASN A 22 5.05 -9.54 -0.78
C ASN A 22 3.86 -9.27 -1.73
N PRO A 23 3.30 -10.31 -2.37
CA PRO A 23 2.19 -10.16 -3.30
C PRO A 23 0.93 -9.66 -2.59
N LEU A 24 0.14 -8.86 -3.30
CA LEU A 24 -1.18 -8.45 -2.85
C LEU A 24 -2.15 -9.63 -2.87
N VAL A 25 -2.74 -9.96 -1.73
CA VAL A 25 -3.71 -11.04 -1.54
C VAL A 25 -5.16 -10.54 -1.49
N ALA A 26 -5.36 -9.26 -1.16
CA ALA A 26 -6.65 -8.60 -1.25
C ALA A 26 -6.49 -7.11 -1.53
N VAL A 27 -7.46 -6.53 -2.25
CA VAL A 27 -7.56 -5.09 -2.49
C VAL A 27 -9.00 -4.66 -2.45
N SER A 28 -9.27 -3.45 -1.99
CA SER A 28 -10.61 -2.87 -2.07
C SER A 28 -10.93 -2.48 -3.52
N GLU A 29 -12.21 -2.47 -3.88
CA GLU A 29 -12.68 -2.04 -5.20
C GLU A 29 -12.18 -0.62 -5.54
N GLN A 30 -12.17 0.28 -4.54
CA GLN A 30 -11.71 1.65 -4.69
C GLN A 30 -10.21 1.74 -5.03
N PHE A 31 -9.39 0.75 -4.63
CA PHE A 31 -7.99 0.68 -5.06
C PHE A 31 -7.89 0.40 -6.56
N GLY A 32 -8.73 -0.50 -7.09
CA GLY A 32 -8.84 -0.75 -8.52
C GLY A 32 -9.29 0.51 -9.29
N VAL A 33 -10.33 1.19 -8.80
CA VAL A 33 -10.81 2.46 -9.39
C VAL A 33 -9.72 3.54 -9.38
N MET A 34 -9.01 3.69 -8.25
CA MET A 34 -7.93 4.67 -8.13
C MET A 34 -6.77 4.33 -9.07
N THR A 35 -6.31 3.10 -9.11
CA THR A 35 -5.13 2.73 -9.90
C THR A 35 -5.45 2.47 -11.38
N GLN A 36 -6.74 2.31 -11.70
CA GLN A 36 -7.28 1.90 -13.00
C GLN A 36 -6.86 0.49 -13.44
N PHE A 37 -6.40 -0.33 -12.50
CA PHE A 37 -6.15 -1.76 -12.73
C PHE A 37 -7.37 -2.56 -12.26
N ARG A 38 -7.68 -3.64 -12.98
CA ARG A 38 -8.67 -4.61 -12.52
C ARG A 38 -8.08 -5.48 -11.42
N GLN A 39 -8.91 -6.03 -10.55
CA GLN A 39 -8.45 -6.84 -9.42
C GLN A 39 -7.59 -8.03 -9.86
N GLU A 40 -7.95 -8.67 -10.97
CA GLU A 40 -7.22 -9.83 -11.52
C GLU A 40 -5.83 -9.45 -12.05
N GLU A 41 -5.61 -8.16 -12.33
CA GLU A 41 -4.30 -7.65 -12.75
C GLU A 41 -3.41 -7.28 -11.55
N ILE A 42 -3.98 -7.19 -10.35
CA ILE A 42 -3.33 -6.73 -9.11
C ILE A 42 -2.99 -7.90 -8.19
N ILE A 43 -3.93 -8.81 -7.98
CA ILE A 43 -3.76 -9.94 -7.06
C ILE A 43 -2.56 -10.80 -7.50
N GLY A 44 -1.75 -11.21 -6.53
CA GLY A 44 -0.52 -11.99 -6.77
C GLY A 44 0.70 -11.15 -7.18
N LYS A 45 0.60 -9.82 -7.24
CA LYS A 45 1.72 -8.93 -7.59
C LYS A 45 2.12 -8.02 -6.44
N ASN A 46 3.40 -7.68 -6.38
CA ASN A 46 3.85 -6.60 -5.51
C ASN A 46 3.30 -5.24 -5.98
N CYS A 47 2.85 -4.41 -5.05
CA CYS A 47 2.28 -3.08 -5.30
C CYS A 47 3.23 -2.11 -6.05
N ARG A 48 4.53 -2.42 -6.17
CA ARG A 48 5.51 -1.58 -6.89
C ARG A 48 5.23 -1.37 -8.37
N PHE A 49 4.28 -2.09 -8.97
CA PHE A 49 3.85 -1.78 -10.34
C PHE A 49 3.39 -0.31 -10.48
N LEU A 50 2.91 0.32 -9.39
CA LEU A 50 2.58 1.74 -9.34
C LEU A 50 3.79 2.68 -9.38
N ASN A 51 4.99 2.18 -9.14
CA ASN A 51 6.23 2.96 -9.09
C ASN A 51 6.91 3.08 -10.46
N HIS A 52 6.41 2.38 -11.48
CA HIS A 52 7.04 2.33 -12.79
C HIS A 52 7.15 3.73 -13.42
N GLY A 53 8.38 4.14 -13.72
CA GLY A 53 8.67 5.46 -14.26
C GLY A 53 8.41 6.63 -13.29
N CYS A 54 8.37 6.37 -11.99
CA CYS A 54 8.29 7.40 -10.94
C CYS A 54 9.64 7.54 -10.23
N ASN A 55 10.03 8.76 -9.91
CA ASN A 55 11.24 9.01 -9.11
C ASN A 55 10.88 8.98 -7.61
N LEU A 56 11.21 7.88 -6.95
CA LEU A 56 11.03 7.74 -5.50
C LEU A 56 12.29 8.18 -4.78
N GLN A 57 12.11 8.96 -3.71
CA GLN A 57 13.22 9.35 -2.85
C GLN A 57 13.88 8.09 -2.24
N PRO A 58 15.22 7.97 -2.26
CA PRO A 58 15.92 6.80 -1.73
C PRO A 58 15.52 6.45 -0.29
N ASP A 59 15.30 7.46 0.55
CA ASP A 59 14.89 7.28 1.95
C ASP A 59 13.50 6.66 2.05
N HIS A 60 12.53 7.11 1.23
CA HIS A 60 11.20 6.47 1.17
C HIS A 60 11.30 5.01 0.72
N VAL A 61 12.17 4.69 -0.23
CA VAL A 61 12.39 3.31 -0.68
C VAL A 61 13.00 2.46 0.43
N ALA A 62 13.98 2.99 1.15
CA ALA A 62 14.62 2.30 2.27
C ALA A 62 13.62 2.06 3.42
N ASP A 63 12.84 3.06 3.78
CA ASP A 63 11.83 2.98 4.84
C ASP A 63 10.68 2.04 4.48
N LEU A 64 10.17 2.10 3.24
CA LEU A 64 9.15 1.18 2.76
C LEU A 64 9.65 -0.27 2.79
N ARG A 65 10.89 -0.52 2.34
CA ARG A 65 11.51 -1.86 2.42
C ARG A 65 11.67 -2.34 3.86
N ARG A 66 12.04 -1.45 4.78
CA ARG A 66 12.13 -1.78 6.21
C ARG A 66 10.76 -2.18 6.74
N ALA A 67 9.72 -1.36 6.51
CA ALA A 67 8.36 -1.66 6.93
C ALA A 67 7.83 -2.99 6.37
N CYS A 68 8.06 -3.26 5.09
CA CYS A 68 7.69 -4.54 4.48
C CYS A 68 8.38 -5.75 5.13
N ARG A 69 9.63 -5.61 5.61
CA ARG A 69 10.36 -6.72 6.25
C ARG A 69 10.01 -6.90 7.72
N THR A 70 9.70 -5.83 8.44
CA THR A 70 9.59 -5.86 9.90
C THR A 70 8.15 -5.68 10.40
N GLY A 71 7.19 -5.42 9.52
CA GLY A 71 5.84 -4.99 9.91
C GLY A 71 5.80 -3.60 10.56
N GLY A 72 6.90 -2.85 10.50
CA GLY A 72 6.99 -1.49 11.03
C GLY A 72 6.08 -0.52 10.29
N ALA A 73 5.83 0.65 10.88
CA ALA A 73 5.02 1.67 10.24
C ALA A 73 5.81 2.41 9.14
N PHE A 74 5.13 2.67 8.03
CA PHE A 74 5.56 3.56 6.97
C PHE A 74 4.40 4.45 6.55
N ALA A 75 4.63 5.76 6.45
CA ALA A 75 3.66 6.69 5.90
C ALA A 75 4.36 7.74 5.05
N ALA A 76 3.91 7.94 3.82
CA ALA A 76 4.50 8.89 2.89
C ALA A 76 3.53 9.31 1.79
N LEU A 77 3.85 10.43 1.12
CA LEU A 77 3.23 10.82 -0.14
C LEU A 77 4.15 10.39 -1.29
N LEU A 78 3.70 9.47 -2.13
CA LEU A 78 4.50 8.90 -3.21
C LEU A 78 3.96 9.31 -4.59
N PRO A 79 4.84 9.68 -5.55
CA PRO A 79 4.46 9.74 -6.95
C PRO A 79 4.21 8.32 -7.46
N ASN A 80 2.98 8.04 -7.88
CA ASN A 80 2.57 6.77 -8.45
C ASN A 80 1.93 6.98 -9.82
N ARG A 81 1.86 5.91 -10.61
CA ARG A 81 1.34 5.92 -11.97
C ARG A 81 0.13 5.00 -12.09
N ARG A 82 -0.95 5.51 -12.67
CA ARG A 82 -2.15 4.73 -13.00
C ARG A 82 -1.88 3.85 -14.22
N LYS A 83 -2.79 2.90 -14.49
CA LYS A 83 -2.73 2.08 -15.71
C LYS A 83 -2.72 2.92 -17.00
N SER A 84 -3.44 4.05 -17.03
CA SER A 84 -3.41 5.00 -18.16
C SER A 84 -2.04 5.60 -18.43
N GLY A 85 -1.13 5.56 -17.46
CA GLY A 85 0.13 6.29 -17.49
C GLY A 85 0.07 7.62 -16.72
N ASP A 86 -1.10 8.06 -16.24
CA ASP A 86 -1.21 9.32 -15.52
C ASP A 86 -0.50 9.26 -14.15
N LEU A 87 0.23 10.32 -13.83
CA LEU A 87 0.83 10.48 -12.50
C LEU A 87 -0.22 10.94 -11.49
N PHE A 88 -0.10 10.42 -10.27
CA PHE A 88 -0.89 10.88 -9.13
C PHE A 88 -0.08 10.79 -7.84
N LEU A 89 -0.46 11.61 -6.86
CA LEU A 89 0.12 11.53 -5.52
C LEU A 89 -0.69 10.54 -4.67
N ASN A 90 -0.02 9.48 -4.26
CA ASN A 90 -0.56 8.44 -3.40
C ASN A 90 -0.12 8.69 -1.96
N LEU A 91 -1.05 9.10 -1.10
CA LEU A 91 -0.83 9.07 0.34
C LEU A 91 -0.96 7.62 0.80
N VAL A 92 0.13 7.01 1.25
CA VAL A 92 0.15 5.63 1.73
C VAL A 92 0.50 5.58 3.22
N ASP A 93 -0.27 4.84 4.00
CA ASP A 93 0.10 4.33 5.33
C ASP A 93 0.16 2.80 5.22
N LEU A 94 1.27 2.20 5.63
CA LEU A 94 1.53 0.76 5.56
C LEU A 94 2.02 0.27 6.93
N ARG A 95 1.42 -0.81 7.44
CA ARG A 95 1.81 -1.42 8.72
C ARG A 95 1.63 -2.93 8.69
N GLY A 96 2.39 -3.63 9.53
CA GLY A 96 2.09 -5.02 9.87
C GLY A 96 0.87 -5.11 10.79
N LEU A 97 0.02 -6.10 10.55
CA LEU A 97 -1.11 -6.46 11.41
C LEU A 97 -0.98 -7.95 11.77
N THR A 98 -0.71 -8.23 13.04
CA THR A 98 -0.74 -9.60 13.58
C THR A 98 -2.20 -10.05 13.69
N ILE A 99 -2.54 -11.12 12.97
CA ILE A 99 -3.90 -11.67 12.91
C ILE A 99 -4.05 -12.93 13.79
N ALA A 100 -2.95 -13.61 14.09
CA ALA A 100 -2.93 -14.73 15.02
C ALA A 100 -1.51 -14.91 15.59
N GLN A 101 -1.43 -15.60 16.72
CA GLN A 101 -0.18 -16.07 17.29
C GLN A 101 -0.31 -17.54 17.62
N ASN A 102 0.70 -18.33 17.23
CA ASN A 102 0.79 -19.72 17.64
C ASN A 102 1.15 -19.76 19.14
N SER A 103 0.27 -20.31 19.96
CA SER A 103 0.45 -20.35 21.42
C SER A 103 1.57 -21.28 21.89
N LEU A 104 2.02 -22.22 21.05
CA LEU A 104 3.09 -23.16 21.37
C LEU A 104 4.46 -22.61 20.96
N THR A 105 4.58 -22.02 19.77
CA THR A 105 5.87 -21.54 19.24
C THR A 105 6.11 -20.05 19.46
N GLY A 106 5.07 -19.28 19.79
CA GLY A 106 5.11 -17.82 19.85
C GLY A 106 5.15 -17.14 18.47
N GLU A 107 5.14 -17.92 17.38
CA GLU A 107 5.20 -17.41 16.02
C GLU A 107 3.95 -16.60 15.68
N GLU A 108 4.14 -15.39 15.15
CA GLU A 108 3.07 -14.50 14.76
C GLU A 108 2.73 -14.68 13.28
N LEU A 109 1.44 -14.87 13.00
CA LEU A 109 0.88 -14.72 11.67
C LEU A 109 0.48 -13.25 11.50
N TRP A 110 1.13 -12.57 10.57
CA TRP A 110 0.86 -11.16 10.30
C TRP A 110 0.81 -10.87 8.80
N LEU A 111 0.06 -9.83 8.45
CA LEU A 111 -0.10 -9.35 7.08
C LEU A 111 0.30 -7.88 6.98
N LEU A 112 0.69 -7.44 5.79
CA LEU A 112 0.90 -6.03 5.50
C LEU A 112 -0.42 -5.39 5.09
N VAL A 113 -0.86 -4.38 5.83
CA VAL A 113 -2.06 -3.59 5.52
C VAL A 113 -1.64 -2.21 5.05
N GLY A 114 -2.03 -1.87 3.82
CA GLY A 114 -1.85 -0.56 3.21
C GLY A 114 -3.16 0.19 3.12
N ILE A 115 -3.19 1.44 3.58
CA ILE A 115 -4.27 2.39 3.38
C ILE A 115 -3.75 3.45 2.41
N GLN A 116 -4.50 3.70 1.34
CA GLN A 116 -4.12 4.67 0.32
C GLN A 116 -5.20 5.69 0.07
N ALA A 117 -4.80 6.91 -0.30
CA ALA A 117 -5.69 7.92 -0.84
C ALA A 117 -5.00 8.68 -1.97
N HIS A 118 -5.76 8.95 -3.03
CA HIS A 118 -5.32 9.92 -4.03
C HIS A 118 -5.47 11.33 -3.46
N VAL A 119 -4.36 12.07 -3.42
CA VAL A 119 -4.33 13.46 -2.99
C VAL A 119 -4.29 14.35 -4.24
N SER A 120 -5.43 14.91 -4.61
CA SER A 120 -5.50 15.98 -5.60
C SER A 120 -5.00 17.26 -4.94
N SER A 121 -3.69 17.53 -5.03
CA SER A 121 -3.00 18.75 -4.56
C SER A 121 -3.63 19.37 -3.31
N VAL A 122 -3.11 19.04 -2.12
CA VAL A 122 -3.43 19.81 -0.90
C VAL A 122 -3.11 21.27 -1.22
N LYS A 123 -4.13 22.11 -1.42
CA LYS A 123 -3.94 23.54 -1.29
C LYS A 123 -3.71 23.75 0.20
N GLY A 124 -2.44 23.97 0.56
CA GLY A 124 -2.09 24.58 1.83
C GLY A 124 -2.75 25.95 1.97
#